data_AF-A0A395IJR8-F1
#
_entry.id   AF-A0A395IJR8-F1
#
_cell.length_a   1.000
_cell.length_b   1.000
_cell.length_c   1.000
_cell.angle_alpha   90.00
_cell.angle_beta   90.00
_cell.angle_gamma   90.00
#
_symmetry.space_group_name_H-M   'P 1'
#
loop_
_entity.id
_entity.type
_entity.pdbx_description
1 polymer ?
#
loop_
_entity_poly.entity_id
_entity_poly.type
_entity_poly.pdbx_seq_one_letter_code
_entity_poly.pdbx_strand_id
1 'polypeptide(L)'
;MDLRGFPPKFKNVEDMANCILESKGAKRVGKLWAYRFVKRRIELKTRFSRVYDFQRALCEDPKLIEEWFRLVANMRAKYGILDGDFYNFDETGFMMGIICAAMVVTSAERCGRSKSIQPGNREWATAIICGNGEGETIPPFLVVQGQVHLSNWYTETDLPAEWAIKPTSNGWTNNETGLEWLKHFDKHTKNRRKGKYRMLVLDGHESHESVAFKHTVKRMILYVYVYHRIQVI
;
A
#
# COMPACT_ATOMS: atom_id res chain seq x y z
N MET A 1 -17.60 16.32 -18.03
CA MET A 1 -17.41 15.22 -17.07
C MET A 1 -18.36 15.50 -15.93
N ASP A 2 -19.25 14.57 -15.57
CA ASP A 2 -20.22 14.84 -14.51
C ASP A 2 -19.53 14.77 -13.13
N LEU A 3 -20.14 15.46 -12.16
CA LEU A 3 -19.70 15.58 -10.78
C LEU A 3 -19.85 14.27 -9.96
N ARG A 4 -20.12 13.12 -10.60
CA ARG A 4 -20.48 11.84 -9.93
C ARG A 4 -19.37 10.79 -9.96
N GLY A 5 -18.16 11.14 -10.38
CA GLY A 5 -16.93 10.40 -10.06
C GLY A 5 -16.70 9.02 -10.70
N PHE A 6 -17.66 8.46 -11.46
CA PHE A 6 -17.49 7.14 -12.09
C PHE A 6 -17.32 7.22 -13.62
N PRO A 7 -16.30 6.57 -14.19
CA PRO A 7 -16.12 6.55 -15.64
C PRO A 7 -17.26 5.76 -16.32
N PRO A 8 -18.00 6.34 -17.28
CA PRO A 8 -19.12 5.67 -17.93
C PRO A 8 -18.64 4.50 -18.80
N LYS A 9 -19.33 3.36 -18.71
CA LYS A 9 -19.12 2.23 -19.63
C LYS A 9 -19.79 2.51 -20.97
N PHE A 10 -19.42 1.77 -22.02
CA PHE A 10 -20.07 1.85 -23.33
C PHE A 10 -21.60 1.74 -23.26
N LYS A 11 -22.11 0.89 -22.36
CA LYS A 11 -23.55 0.73 -22.15
C LYS A 11 -24.19 2.01 -21.59
N ASN A 12 -23.53 2.68 -20.65
CA ASN A 12 -24.00 3.98 -20.13
C ASN A 12 -24.05 5.04 -21.23
N VAL A 13 -23.04 5.08 -22.12
CA VAL A 13 -23.02 6.01 -23.27
C VAL A 13 -24.16 5.72 -24.26
N GLU A 14 -24.45 4.44 -24.50
CA GLU A 14 -25.60 4.00 -25.30
C GLU A 14 -26.93 4.42 -24.67
N ASP A 15 -27.09 4.20 -23.36
CA ASP A 15 -28.31 4.51 -22.62
C ASP A 15 -28.56 6.02 -22.55
N MET A 16 -27.50 6.82 -22.35
CA MET A 16 -27.57 8.29 -22.42
C MET A 16 -28.02 8.77 -23.80
N ALA A 17 -27.48 8.19 -24.87
CA ALA A 17 -27.88 8.55 -26.24
C ALA A 17 -29.33 8.17 -26.53
N ASN A 18 -29.76 6.98 -26.08
CA ASN A 18 -31.14 6.53 -26.24
C ASN A 18 -32.13 7.38 -25.46
N CYS A 19 -31.79 7.84 -24.24
CA CYS A 19 -32.63 8.74 -23.46
C CYS A 19 -32.87 10.08 -24.18
N ILE A 20 -31.84 10.62 -24.85
CA ILE A 20 -31.96 11.85 -25.65
C ILE A 20 -32.78 11.61 -26.94
N LEU A 21 -32.69 10.43 -27.53
CA LEU A 21 -33.44 10.11 -28.75
C LEU A 21 -34.92 9.88 -28.44
N GLU A 22 -35.21 9.24 -27.32
CA GLU A 22 -36.57 8.98 -26.86
C GLU A 22 -37.33 10.28 -26.55
N SER A 23 -36.67 11.26 -25.92
CA SER A 23 -37.27 12.59 -25.71
C SER A 23 -37.50 13.38 -27.00
N LYS A 24 -36.91 12.94 -28.12
CA LYS A 24 -37.08 13.52 -29.45
C LYS A 24 -37.94 12.66 -30.38
N GLY A 25 -38.54 11.58 -29.87
CA GLY A 25 -39.34 10.63 -30.69
C GLY A 25 -38.52 9.90 -31.76
N ALA A 26 -37.19 9.82 -31.60
CA ALA A 26 -36.29 9.22 -32.57
C ALA A 26 -36.00 7.74 -32.26
N LYS A 27 -35.58 6.99 -33.29
CA LYS A 27 -35.21 5.58 -33.14
C LYS A 27 -33.93 5.43 -32.30
N ARG A 28 -33.86 4.36 -31.51
CA ARG A 28 -32.71 4.00 -30.68
C ARG A 28 -31.44 3.78 -31.51
N VAL A 29 -30.27 3.98 -30.88
CA VAL A 29 -28.98 3.74 -31.51
C VAL A 29 -28.72 2.25 -31.73
N GLY A 30 -27.92 1.91 -32.74
CA GLY A 30 -27.51 0.53 -33.00
C GLY A 30 -26.51 0.00 -31.98
N LYS A 31 -26.43 -1.32 -31.82
CA LYS A 31 -25.59 -2.03 -30.82
C LYS A 31 -24.10 -1.64 -30.82
N LEU A 32 -23.55 -1.27 -31.99
CA LEU A 32 -22.14 -0.86 -32.13
C LEU A 32 -21.94 0.66 -32.07
N TRP A 33 -22.99 1.44 -31.88
CA TRP A 33 -22.93 2.89 -31.96
C TRP A 33 -22.00 3.48 -30.90
N ALA A 34 -22.12 3.06 -29.64
CA ALA A 34 -21.29 3.60 -28.54
C ALA A 34 -19.80 3.31 -28.77
N TYR A 35 -19.46 2.11 -29.23
CA TYR A 35 -18.08 1.75 -29.60
C TYR A 35 -17.55 2.63 -30.74
N ARG A 36 -18.33 2.79 -31.82
CA ARG A 36 -17.95 3.62 -32.98
C ARG A 36 -17.88 5.10 -32.62
N PHE A 37 -18.74 5.58 -31.73
CA PHE A 37 -18.78 6.94 -31.24
C PHE A 37 -17.49 7.30 -30.51
N VAL A 38 -17.07 6.47 -29.55
CA VAL A 38 -15.80 6.66 -28.82
C VAL A 38 -14.61 6.55 -29.77
N LYS A 39 -14.60 5.57 -30.70
CA LYS A 39 -13.51 5.40 -31.66
C LYS A 39 -13.34 6.59 -32.61
N ARG A 40 -14.43 7.29 -32.96
CA ARG A 40 -14.44 8.43 -33.88
C ARG A 40 -13.99 9.74 -33.23
N ARG A 41 -14.08 9.85 -31.91
CA ARG A 41 -13.73 11.08 -31.16
C ARG A 41 -12.34 10.94 -30.57
N ILE A 42 -11.37 11.69 -31.11
CA ILE A 42 -9.99 11.66 -30.63
C ILE A 42 -9.87 12.15 -29.17
N GLU A 43 -10.84 12.92 -28.69
CA GLU A 43 -10.90 13.40 -27.30
C GLU A 43 -11.33 12.28 -26.33
N LEU A 44 -11.85 11.15 -26.82
CA LEU A 44 -12.32 10.03 -26.00
C LEU A 44 -11.34 8.85 -26.12
N LYS A 45 -10.84 8.38 -24.98
CA LYS A 45 -9.98 7.19 -24.92
C LYS A 45 -10.58 6.16 -23.98
N THR A 46 -10.52 4.90 -24.37
CA THR A 46 -10.79 3.79 -23.45
C THR A 46 -9.55 3.50 -22.61
N ARG A 47 -9.77 3.30 -21.33
CA ARG A 47 -8.76 2.90 -20.35
C ARG A 47 -9.37 1.82 -19.46
N PHE A 48 -8.54 0.90 -18.99
CA PHE A 48 -8.96 -0.01 -17.94
C PHE A 48 -9.15 0.79 -16.65
N SER A 49 -10.34 0.72 -16.06
CA SER A 49 -10.53 1.24 -14.71
C SER A 49 -9.74 0.37 -13.75
N ARG A 50 -8.94 0.98 -12.89
CA ARG A 50 -8.44 0.29 -11.70
C ARG A 50 -9.60 0.18 -10.71
N VAL A 51 -9.67 -0.93 -9.97
CA VAL A 51 -10.58 -1.04 -8.84
C VAL A 51 -10.08 -0.06 -7.79
N TYR A 52 -10.79 1.04 -7.62
CA TYR A 52 -10.54 2.00 -6.54
C TYR A 52 -11.44 1.61 -5.38
N ASP A 53 -10.86 1.43 -4.21
CA ASP A 53 -11.62 1.03 -3.03
C ASP A 53 -12.55 2.18 -2.61
N PHE A 54 -13.84 1.88 -2.47
CA PHE A 54 -14.86 2.88 -2.13
C PHE A 54 -14.62 3.49 -0.74
N GLN A 55 -14.02 2.74 0.19
CA GLN A 55 -13.64 3.28 1.50
C GLN A 55 -12.50 4.30 1.39
N ARG A 56 -11.60 4.17 0.40
CA ARG A 56 -10.54 5.17 0.15
C ARG A 56 -11.11 6.50 -0.31
N ALA A 57 -12.08 6.47 -1.22
CA ALA A 57 -12.74 7.68 -1.70
C ALA A 57 -13.51 8.44 -0.60
N LEU A 58 -13.96 7.73 0.45
CA LEU A 58 -14.61 8.34 1.62
C LEU A 58 -13.61 8.85 2.67
N CYS A 59 -12.42 8.25 2.76
CA CYS A 59 -11.35 8.63 3.70
C CYS A 59 -10.46 9.79 3.21
N GLU A 60 -10.65 10.26 1.98
CA GLU A 60 -9.91 11.38 1.39
C GLU A 60 -10.65 12.73 1.54
N ASP A 61 -11.29 13.00 2.70
CA ASP A 61 -11.80 14.34 2.98
C ASP A 61 -10.59 15.32 3.03
N PRO A 62 -10.49 16.28 2.09
CA PRO A 62 -9.36 17.21 2.06
C PRO A 62 -9.16 17.95 3.38
N LYS A 63 -10.23 18.22 4.13
CA LYS A 63 -10.14 18.89 5.43
C LYS A 63 -9.47 18.01 6.48
N LEU A 64 -9.86 16.74 6.56
CA LEU A 64 -9.24 15.78 7.49
C LEU A 64 -7.76 15.59 7.18
N ILE A 65 -7.41 15.52 5.89
CA ILE A 65 -6.03 15.42 5.43
C ILE A 65 -5.23 16.67 5.82
N GLU A 66 -5.77 17.86 5.55
CA GLU A 66 -5.12 19.13 5.90
C GLU A 66 -4.90 19.28 7.41
N GLU A 67 -5.91 18.95 8.21
CA GLU A 67 -5.82 18.98 9.67
C GLU A 67 -4.73 18.04 10.19
N TRP A 68 -4.61 16.85 9.59
CA TRP A 68 -3.57 15.88 9.91
C TRP A 68 -2.17 16.41 9.56
N PHE A 69 -1.95 16.92 8.34
CA PHE A 69 -0.65 17.48 7.95
C PHE A 69 -0.25 18.67 8.82
N ARG A 70 -1.22 19.52 9.18
CA ARG A 70 -1.00 20.64 10.10
C ARG A 70 -0.59 20.14 11.49
N LEU A 71 -1.21 19.08 11.99
CA LEU A 71 -0.84 18.47 13.27
C LEU A 71 0.59 17.92 13.24
N VAL A 72 0.97 17.20 12.18
CA VAL A 72 2.33 16.68 12.00
C VAL A 72 3.34 17.84 11.95
N ALA A 73 3.08 18.87 11.15
CA ALA A 73 3.94 20.05 11.04
C ALA A 73 4.12 20.76 12.39
N ASN A 74 3.03 20.97 13.14
CA ASN A 74 3.05 21.58 14.47
C ASN A 74 3.89 20.76 15.46
N MET A 75 3.80 19.43 15.41
CA MET A 75 4.59 18.56 16.29
C MET A 75 6.06 18.55 15.92
N ARG A 76 6.37 18.51 14.62
CA ARG A 76 7.76 18.66 14.13
C ARG A 76 8.37 19.97 14.63
N ALA A 77 7.64 21.07 14.53
CA ALA A 77 8.07 22.39 15.03
C ALA A 77 8.22 22.41 16.57
N LYS A 78 7.21 21.93 17.31
CA LYS A 78 7.19 21.95 18.79
C LYS A 78 8.36 21.18 19.42
N TYR A 79 8.76 20.07 18.82
CA TYR A 79 9.82 19.20 19.35
C TYR A 79 11.16 19.32 18.62
N GLY A 80 11.24 20.20 17.61
CA GLY A 80 12.44 20.41 16.82
C GLY A 80 12.90 19.14 16.08
N ILE A 81 11.97 18.45 15.42
CA ILE A 81 12.26 17.20 14.72
C ILE A 81 12.94 17.49 13.36
N LEU A 82 14.18 17.04 13.23
CA LEU A 82 14.96 17.13 12.00
C LEU A 82 14.52 16.06 10.99
N ASP A 83 14.80 16.26 9.69
CA ASP A 83 14.42 15.31 8.64
C ASP A 83 15.03 13.91 8.87
N GLY A 84 16.29 13.85 9.31
CA GLY A 84 16.95 12.60 9.68
C GLY A 84 16.34 11.88 10.90
N ASP A 85 15.54 12.59 11.72
CA ASP A 85 14.85 12.05 12.89
C ASP A 85 13.35 11.82 12.66
N PHE A 86 12.86 12.11 11.47
CA PHE A 86 11.47 11.94 11.05
C PHE A 86 11.34 10.67 10.22
N TYR A 87 10.73 9.63 10.80
CA TYR A 87 10.64 8.30 10.21
C TYR A 87 9.21 7.97 9.79
N ASN A 88 9.09 7.27 8.67
CA ASN A 88 7.89 6.59 8.23
C ASN A 88 8.21 5.09 8.07
N PHE A 89 7.21 4.24 8.24
CA PHE A 89 7.35 2.83 7.92
C PHE A 89 6.10 2.32 7.21
N ASP A 90 6.26 1.25 6.44
CA ASP A 90 5.16 0.59 5.75
C ASP A 90 5.32 -0.92 5.73
N GLU A 91 4.19 -1.61 5.57
CA GLU A 91 4.10 -3.07 5.48
C GLU A 91 3.72 -3.50 4.06
N THR A 92 4.53 -4.39 3.50
CA THR A 92 4.27 -4.99 2.18
C THR A 92 4.22 -6.51 2.27
N GLY A 93 3.10 -7.07 1.84
CA GLY A 93 2.86 -8.51 1.83
C GLY A 93 3.24 -9.13 0.48
N PHE A 94 3.99 -10.22 0.53
CA PHE A 94 4.35 -11.08 -0.58
C PHE A 94 3.70 -12.44 -0.39
N MET A 95 3.09 -12.97 -1.43
CA MET A 95 2.64 -14.36 -1.43
C MET A 95 3.68 -15.22 -2.12
N MET A 96 4.26 -16.15 -1.37
CA MET A 96 5.17 -17.14 -1.92
C MET A 96 4.37 -18.09 -2.83
N GLY A 97 4.93 -18.44 -3.99
CA GLY A 97 4.31 -19.37 -4.94
C GLY A 97 3.30 -18.77 -5.93
N ILE A 98 2.90 -17.50 -5.79
CA ILE A 98 2.07 -16.82 -6.80
C ILE A 98 2.96 -16.15 -7.85
N ILE A 99 2.85 -16.67 -9.08
CA ILE A 99 3.41 -16.02 -10.27
C ILE A 99 2.40 -14.97 -10.73
N CYS A 100 2.75 -13.70 -10.56
CA CYS A 100 2.00 -12.57 -11.12
C CYS A 100 2.06 -12.63 -12.65
N ALA A 101 1.01 -12.17 -13.32
CA ALA A 101 0.99 -12.10 -14.78
C ALA A 101 2.08 -11.13 -15.28
N ALA A 102 3.15 -11.68 -15.84
CA ALA A 102 4.23 -10.92 -16.47
C ALA A 102 4.13 -11.06 -18.00
N MET A 103 4.59 -10.04 -18.74
CA MET A 103 4.81 -10.20 -20.17
C MET A 103 5.95 -11.20 -20.38
N VAL A 104 5.64 -12.30 -21.04
CA VAL A 104 6.62 -13.34 -21.36
C VAL A 104 6.78 -13.43 -22.87
N VAL A 105 8.02 -13.61 -23.32
CA VAL A 105 8.31 -13.90 -24.73
C VAL A 105 8.00 -15.38 -24.96
N THR A 106 7.11 -15.68 -25.91
CA THR A 106 6.74 -17.06 -26.28
C THR A 106 6.84 -17.25 -27.78
N SER A 107 7.01 -18.50 -28.23
CA SER A 107 6.95 -18.86 -29.66
C SER A 107 5.66 -18.35 -30.31
N ALA A 108 5.76 -17.83 -31.54
CA ALA A 108 4.63 -17.32 -32.32
C ALA A 108 3.57 -18.39 -32.63
N GLU A 109 3.95 -19.67 -32.60
CA GLU A 109 3.07 -20.81 -32.89
C GLU A 109 2.25 -21.26 -31.66
N ARG A 110 2.50 -20.68 -30.48
CA ARG A 110 1.83 -21.09 -29.25
C ARG A 110 0.46 -20.42 -29.13
N CYS A 111 -0.59 -21.17 -29.46
CA CYS A 111 -1.98 -20.74 -29.23
C CYS A 111 -2.35 -20.85 -27.73
N GLY A 112 -2.42 -19.71 -27.04
CA GLY A 112 -2.92 -19.60 -25.66
C GLY A 112 -1.96 -18.86 -24.72
N ARG A 113 -2.46 -18.41 -23.56
CA ARG A 113 -1.61 -17.82 -22.51
C ARG A 113 -0.65 -18.89 -21.97
N SER A 114 0.64 -18.58 -21.91
CA SER A 114 1.63 -19.44 -21.25
C SER A 114 1.19 -19.68 -19.80
N LYS A 115 1.07 -20.94 -19.40
CA LYS A 115 0.78 -21.34 -18.02
C LYS A 115 2.11 -21.63 -17.34
N SER A 116 2.48 -20.80 -16.38
CA SER A 116 3.56 -21.12 -15.45
C SER A 116 3.03 -22.05 -14.37
N ILE A 117 3.76 -23.13 -14.06
CA ILE A 117 3.42 -24.03 -12.95
C ILE A 117 3.59 -23.23 -11.66
N GLN A 118 2.49 -23.00 -10.94
CA GLN A 118 2.55 -22.41 -9.59
C GLN A 118 2.89 -23.54 -8.62
N PRO A 119 3.97 -23.41 -7.83
CA PRO A 119 4.12 -24.24 -6.64
C PRO A 119 2.89 -24.00 -5.77
N GLY A 120 2.19 -25.06 -5.35
CA GLY A 120 0.95 -24.95 -4.58
C GLY A 120 1.11 -24.33 -3.18
N ASN A 121 2.33 -23.94 -2.80
CA ASN A 121 2.57 -23.21 -1.57
C ASN A 121 1.99 -21.79 -1.71
N ARG A 122 1.19 -21.37 -0.74
CA ARG A 122 0.52 -20.04 -0.68
C ARG A 122 0.85 -19.29 0.60
N GLU A 123 1.99 -19.63 1.20
CA GLU A 123 2.47 -18.98 2.42
C GLU A 123 2.70 -17.49 2.18
N TRP A 124 2.33 -16.69 3.18
CA TRP A 124 2.55 -15.25 3.17
C TRP A 124 3.85 -14.89 3.88
N ALA A 125 4.55 -13.91 3.32
CA ALA A 125 5.65 -13.21 3.96
C ALA A 125 5.39 -11.71 3.89
N THR A 126 5.54 -11.01 5.00
CA THR A 126 5.35 -9.56 5.09
C THR A 126 6.69 -8.91 5.40
N ALA A 127 7.09 -7.90 4.63
CA ALA A 127 8.25 -7.09 4.97
C ALA A 127 7.78 -5.75 5.54
N ILE A 128 8.35 -5.39 6.69
CA ILE A 128 8.19 -4.09 7.30
C ILE A 128 9.44 -3.28 6.99
N ILE A 129 9.27 -2.16 6.28
CA ILE A 129 10.36 -1.29 5.80
C ILE A 129 10.18 0.09 6.41
N CYS A 130 11.29 0.70 6.85
CA CYS A 130 11.27 2.03 7.46
C CYS A 130 12.42 2.89 6.94
N GLY A 131 12.15 4.18 6.74
CA GLY A 131 13.13 5.18 6.37
C GLY A 131 12.82 6.57 6.93
N ASN A 132 13.82 7.47 6.88
CA ASN A 132 13.68 8.85 7.33
C ASN A 132 13.55 9.87 6.17
N GLY A 133 13.30 11.13 6.53
CA GLY A 133 13.20 12.25 5.59
C GLY A 133 14.47 12.56 4.80
N GLU A 134 15.61 11.96 5.16
CA GLU A 134 16.89 12.08 4.42
C GLU A 134 17.13 10.89 3.48
N GLY A 135 16.22 9.92 3.43
CA GLY A 135 16.31 8.72 2.59
C GLY A 135 17.13 7.58 3.18
N GLU A 136 17.55 7.68 4.45
CA GLU A 136 18.20 6.57 5.14
C GLU A 136 17.17 5.52 5.56
N THR A 137 17.50 4.24 5.37
CA THR A 137 16.65 3.11 5.77
C THR A 137 17.26 2.30 6.91
N ILE A 138 16.41 1.53 7.59
CA ILE A 138 16.85 0.49 8.52
C ILE A 138 16.73 -0.89 7.87
N PRO A 139 17.48 -1.90 8.34
CA PRO A 139 17.31 -3.26 7.88
C PRO A 139 15.83 -3.70 7.94
N PRO A 140 15.30 -4.35 6.90
CA PRO A 140 13.93 -4.85 6.89
C PRO A 140 13.65 -5.81 8.05
N PHE A 141 12.39 -5.82 8.49
CA PHE A 141 11.85 -6.79 9.43
C PHE A 141 10.87 -7.69 8.69
N LEU A 142 11.25 -8.96 8.51
CA LEU A 142 10.47 -9.94 7.77
C LEU A 142 9.60 -10.74 8.74
N VAL A 143 8.31 -10.83 8.44
CA VAL A 143 7.34 -11.67 9.13
C VAL A 143 6.98 -12.80 8.18
N VAL A 144 7.27 -14.05 8.55
CA VAL A 144 7.10 -15.19 7.64
C VAL A 144 6.13 -16.17 8.27
N GLN A 145 5.22 -16.73 7.48
CA GLN A 145 4.35 -17.78 7.97
C GLN A 145 5.17 -19.02 8.38
N GLY A 146 5.10 -19.40 9.65
CA GLY A 146 5.88 -20.50 10.21
C GLY A 146 5.80 -20.58 11.72
N GLN A 147 6.11 -21.74 12.29
CA GLN A 147 6.11 -21.97 13.74
C GLN A 147 7.51 -21.86 14.36
N VAL A 148 8.56 -22.06 13.56
CA VAL A 148 9.95 -22.10 14.02
C VAL A 148 10.86 -21.38 13.03
N HIS A 149 11.99 -20.91 13.54
CA HIS A 149 13.09 -20.49 12.70
C HIS A 149 13.79 -21.73 12.14
N LEU A 150 13.98 -21.76 10.82
CA LEU A 150 14.80 -22.78 10.20
C LEU A 150 16.25 -22.26 10.12
N SER A 151 17.21 -23.08 10.55
CA SER A 151 18.63 -22.69 10.59
C SER A 151 19.17 -22.32 9.22
N ASN A 152 18.71 -23.00 8.17
CA ASN A 152 19.09 -22.76 6.78
C ASN A 152 18.75 -21.34 6.30
N TRP A 153 17.78 -20.65 6.90
CA TRP A 153 17.49 -19.25 6.56
C TRP A 153 18.67 -18.32 6.84
N TYR A 154 19.54 -18.68 7.78
CA TYR A 154 20.68 -17.86 8.21
C TYR A 154 22.02 -18.39 7.70
N THR A 155 22.10 -19.68 7.37
CA THR A 155 23.36 -20.33 6.99
C THR A 155 23.47 -20.62 5.49
N GLU A 156 22.35 -20.68 4.78
CA GLU A 156 22.30 -21.06 3.36
C GLU A 156 21.68 -19.97 2.48
N THR A 157 21.52 -18.75 3.01
CA THR A 157 21.04 -17.59 2.25
C THR A 157 22.01 -16.43 2.33
N ASP A 158 21.98 -15.56 1.31
CA ASP A 158 22.75 -14.31 1.28
C ASP A 158 22.03 -13.16 2.04
N LEU A 159 21.12 -13.48 2.95
CA LEU A 159 20.40 -12.45 3.71
C LEU A 159 21.36 -11.76 4.70
N PRO A 160 21.38 -10.41 4.73
CA PRO A 160 22.24 -9.71 5.67
C PRO A 160 21.86 -10.04 7.12
N ALA A 161 22.86 -10.28 7.98
CA ALA A 161 22.67 -10.66 9.38
C ALA A 161 21.92 -9.61 10.22
N GLU A 162 21.84 -8.36 9.74
CA GLU A 162 21.08 -7.30 10.41
C GLU A 162 19.57 -7.39 10.16
N TRP A 163 19.13 -8.17 9.17
CA TRP A 163 17.71 -8.35 8.88
C TRP A 163 17.07 -9.20 9.98
N ALA A 164 15.92 -8.73 10.48
CA ALA A 164 15.15 -9.49 11.43
C ALA A 164 14.17 -10.39 10.68
N ILE A 165 14.04 -11.65 11.10
CA ILE A 165 13.03 -12.58 10.60
C ILE A 165 12.20 -13.03 11.80
N LYS A 166 10.89 -13.00 11.70
CA LYS A 166 9.95 -13.39 12.74
C LYS A 166 8.92 -14.37 12.17
N PRO A 167 8.95 -15.65 12.59
CA PRO A 167 7.89 -16.59 12.27
C PRO A 167 6.59 -16.20 12.99
N THR A 168 5.47 -16.19 12.27
CA THR A 168 4.12 -16.12 12.86
C THR A 168 3.23 -17.21 12.26
N SER A 169 2.22 -17.67 13.00
CA SER A 169 1.38 -18.79 12.56
C SER A 169 0.61 -18.53 11.25
N ASN A 170 0.38 -17.26 10.93
CA ASN A 170 -0.43 -16.83 9.79
C ASN A 170 0.32 -15.87 8.83
N GLY A 171 1.56 -15.47 9.13
CA GLY A 171 2.32 -14.50 8.33
C GLY A 171 1.90 -13.03 8.51
N TRP A 172 1.00 -12.75 9.44
CA TRP A 172 0.50 -11.40 9.74
C TRP A 172 1.16 -10.79 10.97
N THR A 173 1.16 -9.46 11.03
CA THR A 173 1.59 -8.67 12.17
C THR A 173 0.52 -8.68 13.26
N ASN A 174 0.97 -8.82 14.51
CA ASN A 174 0.14 -8.71 15.71
C ASN A 174 0.81 -7.76 16.72
N ASN A 175 0.18 -7.51 17.87
CA ASN A 175 0.71 -6.61 18.90
C ASN A 175 2.15 -6.97 19.34
N GLU A 176 2.46 -8.25 19.46
CA GLU A 176 3.79 -8.73 19.86
C GLU A 176 4.83 -8.46 18.77
N THR A 177 4.46 -8.72 17.51
CA THR A 177 5.29 -8.44 16.34
C THR A 177 5.56 -6.95 16.21
N GLY A 178 4.56 -6.10 16.44
CA GLY A 178 4.73 -4.65 16.47
C GLY A 178 5.71 -4.20 17.56
N LEU A 179 5.64 -4.79 18.76
CA LEU A 179 6.57 -4.46 19.84
C LEU A 179 8.02 -4.89 19.53
N GLU A 180 8.20 -6.07 18.94
CA GLU A 180 9.52 -6.55 18.50
C GLU A 180 10.09 -5.68 17.37
N TRP A 181 9.24 -5.29 16.42
CA TRP A 181 9.61 -4.33 15.39
C TRP A 181 10.03 -2.98 16.00
N LEU A 182 9.33 -2.50 17.04
CA LEU A 182 9.69 -1.24 17.69
C LEU A 182 11.07 -1.32 18.38
N LYS A 183 11.42 -2.47 18.96
CA LYS A 183 12.77 -2.72 19.50
C LYS A 183 13.81 -2.74 18.40
N HIS A 184 13.49 -3.34 17.25
CA HIS A 184 14.33 -3.32 16.05
C HIS A 184 14.56 -1.89 15.55
N PHE A 185 13.48 -1.12 15.41
CA PHE A 185 13.53 0.30 15.07
C PHE A 185 14.44 1.07 16.03
N ASP A 186 14.27 0.91 17.35
CA ASP A 186 15.09 1.61 18.33
C ASP A 186 16.58 1.21 18.23
N LYS A 187 16.87 -0.09 18.10
CA LYS A 187 18.22 -0.62 17.91
C LYS A 187 18.93 0.06 16.74
N HIS A 188 18.24 0.23 15.61
CA HIS A 188 18.85 0.77 14.37
C HIS A 188 18.84 2.29 14.26
N THR A 189 18.01 3.00 15.04
CA THR A 189 17.89 4.47 14.92
C THR A 189 18.38 5.25 16.13
N LYS A 190 18.54 4.66 17.33
CA LYS A 190 18.87 5.44 18.56
C LYS A 190 20.20 6.19 18.45
N ASN A 191 21.18 5.57 17.79
CA ASN A 191 22.53 6.10 17.63
C ASN A 191 22.64 7.05 16.42
N ARG A 192 21.65 7.04 15.52
CA ARG A 192 21.57 7.93 14.36
C ARG A 192 20.90 9.26 14.69
N ARG A 193 20.26 9.35 15.87
CA ARG A 193 19.47 10.51 16.26
C ARG A 193 20.31 11.78 16.27
N LYS A 194 19.88 12.80 15.51
CA LYS A 194 20.57 14.10 15.44
C LYS A 194 20.05 15.07 16.50
N GLY A 195 18.74 15.11 16.70
CA GLY A 195 18.04 15.98 17.63
C GLY A 195 17.78 15.34 18.99
N LYS A 196 16.82 15.91 19.73
CA LYS A 196 16.42 15.43 21.07
C LYS A 196 15.40 14.28 21.01
N TYR A 197 14.54 14.29 20.00
CA TYR A 197 13.44 13.35 19.80
C TYR A 197 13.48 12.78 18.39
N ARG A 198 13.01 11.54 18.24
CA ARG A 198 12.65 10.95 16.94
C ARG A 198 11.13 10.94 16.84
N MET A 199 10.61 11.24 15.66
CA MET A 199 9.20 11.12 15.34
C MET A 199 9.01 9.93 14.42
N LEU A 200 8.07 9.07 14.77
CA LEU A 200 7.70 7.92 13.94
C LEU A 200 6.22 8.04 13.59
N VAL A 201 5.95 8.07 12.29
CA VAL A 201 4.59 8.02 11.72
C VAL A 201 4.25 6.57 11.42
N LEU A 202 3.09 6.13 11.90
CA LEU A 202 2.55 4.79 11.70
C LEU A 202 1.23 4.87 10.95
N ASP A 203 0.85 3.82 10.21
CA ASP A 203 -0.53 3.68 9.74
C ASP A 203 -1.48 3.30 10.90
N GLY A 204 -2.78 3.57 10.73
CA GLY A 204 -3.79 3.35 11.76
C GLY A 204 -4.22 1.89 11.94
N HIS A 205 -3.29 0.95 11.81
CA HIS A 205 -3.58 -0.46 12.02
C HIS A 205 -3.78 -0.77 13.52
N GLU A 206 -4.73 -1.64 13.83
CA GLU A 206 -5.18 -1.94 15.20
C GLU A 206 -4.03 -2.44 16.10
N SER A 207 -2.98 -3.00 15.50
CA SER A 207 -1.75 -3.43 16.18
C SER A 207 -0.94 -2.31 16.85
N HIS A 208 -1.18 -1.04 16.48
CA HIS A 208 -0.41 0.12 16.94
C HIS A 208 -1.02 0.82 18.16
N GLU A 209 -2.18 0.35 18.64
CA GLU A 209 -2.90 1.02 19.72
C GLU A 209 -2.55 0.50 21.13
N SER A 210 -1.80 -0.60 21.25
CA SER A 210 -1.54 -1.22 22.55
C SER A 210 -0.76 -0.30 23.51
N VAL A 211 -1.13 -0.33 24.80
CA VAL A 211 -0.50 0.48 25.87
C VAL A 211 1.00 0.20 26.00
N ALA A 212 1.41 -1.04 25.75
CA ALA A 212 2.81 -1.47 25.74
C ALA A 212 3.60 -0.81 24.60
N PHE A 213 3.00 -0.71 23.40
CA PHE A 213 3.61 -0.06 22.24
C PHE A 213 3.91 1.42 22.52
N LYS A 214 3.01 2.12 23.25
CA LYS A 214 3.17 3.52 23.64
C LYS A 214 4.22 3.77 24.74
N HIS A 215 4.49 2.78 25.60
CA HIS A 215 5.41 2.91 26.75
C HIS A 215 6.87 2.50 26.46
N THR A 216 7.13 1.81 25.36
CA THR A 216 8.40 1.09 25.17
C THR A 216 9.60 2.00 24.88
N VAL A 217 9.41 3.22 24.37
CA VAL A 217 10.54 4.07 23.95
C VAL A 217 10.52 5.44 24.63
N LYS A 218 11.36 5.60 25.67
CA LYS A 218 11.63 6.90 26.29
C LYS A 218 12.26 7.84 25.24
N ARG A 219 11.68 9.03 25.05
CA ARG A 219 12.11 10.07 24.07
C ARG A 219 11.82 9.75 22.60
N MET A 220 10.78 8.97 22.33
CA MET A 220 10.18 8.87 21.00
C MET A 220 8.80 9.50 21.03
N ILE A 221 8.47 10.24 19.98
CA ILE A 221 7.13 10.78 19.78
C ILE A 221 6.47 9.87 18.76
N LEU A 222 5.55 9.05 19.26
CA LEU A 222 4.76 8.15 18.44
C LEU A 222 3.54 8.93 17.92
N TYR A 223 3.35 8.97 16.61
CA TYR A 223 2.10 9.43 16.01
C TYR A 223 1.46 8.30 15.22
N VAL A 224 0.25 7.95 15.63
CA VAL A 224 -0.59 6.95 14.98
C VAL A 224 -1.50 7.69 14.00
N TYR A 225 -1.54 7.26 12.73
CA TYR A 225 -2.59 7.70 11.81
C TYR A 225 -3.96 7.32 12.38
N VAL A 226 -4.89 8.25 12.35
CA VAL A 226 -6.30 7.88 12.27
C VAL A 226 -6.56 7.76 10.77
N TYR A 227 -7.10 6.63 10.32
CA TYR A 227 -7.44 6.27 8.93
C TYR A 227 -6.43 5.41 8.17
N HIS A 228 -6.93 4.28 7.67
CA HIS A 228 -6.21 3.34 6.84
C HIS A 228 -5.76 4.00 5.53
N ARG A 229 -4.43 4.14 5.40
CA ARG A 229 -3.67 4.20 4.13
C ARG A 229 -3.93 5.38 3.19
N ILE A 230 -3.57 6.59 3.66
CA ILE A 230 -3.05 7.62 2.75
C ILE A 230 -1.53 7.45 2.70
N GLN A 231 -1.07 6.56 1.82
CA GLN A 231 0.34 6.43 1.50
C GLN A 231 0.67 7.44 0.39
N VAL A 232 1.41 8.49 0.74
CA VAL A 232 2.09 9.31 -0.27
C VAL A 232 3.43 8.64 -0.55
N ILE A 233 3.55 8.05 -1.74
CA ILE A 233 4.84 7.78 -2.40
C ILE A 233 5.21 9.04 -3.18
#